data_AF-A0A8J4EA39-F1
#
_entry.id   AF-A0A8J4EA39-F1
#
_cell.length_a   1.000
_cell.length_b   1.000
_cell.length_c   1.000
_cell.angle_alpha   90.00
_cell.angle_beta   90.00
_cell.angle_gamma   90.00
#
_symmetry.space_group_name_H-M   'P 1'
#
loop_
_entity.id
_entity.type
_entity.pdbx_description
1 polymer ?
#
loop_
_entity_poly.entity_id
_entity_poly.type
_entity_poly.pdbx_seq_one_letter_code
_entity_poly.pdbx_strand_id
1 'polypeptide(L)'
;MTTTDTTTASAGRDPVTFAEHEVLDALNYAANDILDAVDAGDEGLRDDINLMVNATIAYLRGDASDLDDVAERSYGEKLDTILDWIRAATR
;
A
#
# COMPACT_ATOMS: atom_id res chain seq x y z
N MET A 1 14.88 -53.22 5.37
CA MET A 1 15.26 -51.91 4.80
C MET A 1 14.12 -50.98 5.16
N THR A 2 14.26 -50.24 6.26
CA THR A 2 13.18 -49.44 6.86
C THR A 2 13.41 -48.00 6.43
N THR A 3 12.63 -47.50 5.48
CA THR A 3 12.66 -46.10 5.07
C THR A 3 11.85 -45.29 6.07
N THR A 4 12.54 -44.51 6.88
CA THR A 4 11.96 -43.50 7.77
C THR A 4 11.47 -42.34 6.91
N ASP A 5 10.15 -42.24 6.73
CA ASP A 5 9.50 -41.02 6.24
C ASP A 5 9.71 -39.91 7.27
N THR A 6 10.67 -39.03 7.01
CA THR A 6 10.78 -37.75 7.69
C THR A 6 9.79 -36.81 7.01
N THR A 7 8.54 -36.82 7.47
CA THR A 7 7.61 -35.73 7.19
C THR A 7 8.12 -34.50 7.93
N THR A 8 8.80 -33.61 7.20
CA THR A 8 9.10 -32.26 7.65
C THR A 8 7.77 -31.55 7.90
N ALA A 9 7.36 -31.46 9.16
CA ALA A 9 6.25 -30.62 9.57
C ALA A 9 6.59 -29.18 9.19
N SER A 10 5.87 -28.62 8.21
CA SER A 10 5.85 -27.18 7.99
C SER A 10 5.38 -26.56 9.31
N ALA A 11 6.25 -25.81 9.98
CA ALA A 11 5.86 -25.02 11.14
C ALA A 11 4.87 -23.97 10.66
N GLY A 12 3.58 -24.30 10.74
CA GLY A 12 2.49 -23.37 10.44
C GLY A 12 2.67 -22.17 11.37
N ARG A 13 2.99 -21.01 10.80
CA ARG A 13 2.80 -19.77 11.54
C ARG A 13 1.30 -19.57 11.69
N ASP A 14 0.86 -19.40 12.93
CA ASP A 14 -0.50 -18.98 13.19
C ASP A 14 -0.77 -17.65 12.46
N PRO A 15 -1.99 -17.45 11.94
CA PRO A 15 -2.35 -16.19 11.32
C PRO A 15 -2.18 -15.05 12.32
N VAL A 16 -1.41 -14.03 11.93
CA VAL A 16 -1.23 -12.82 12.71
C VAL A 16 -2.32 -11.83 12.32
N THR A 17 -3.03 -11.29 13.31
CA THR A 17 -4.01 -10.22 13.12
C THR A 17 -3.42 -8.91 13.62
N PHE A 18 -3.58 -7.85 12.82
CA PHE A 18 -3.20 -6.50 13.18
C PHE A 18 -4.45 -5.63 13.30
N ALA A 19 -4.42 -4.67 14.20
CA ALA A 19 -5.40 -3.61 14.23
C ALA A 19 -5.23 -2.71 13.00
N GLU A 20 -6.33 -2.11 12.55
CA GLU A 20 -6.34 -1.27 11.36
C GLU A 20 -5.35 -0.10 11.44
N HIS A 21 -5.25 0.55 12.60
CA HIS A 21 -4.29 1.63 12.82
C HIS A 21 -2.84 1.14 12.73
N GLU A 22 -2.53 -0.09 13.17
CA GLU A 22 -1.17 -0.65 13.06
C GLU A 22 -0.79 -0.86 11.58
N VAL A 23 -1.74 -1.28 10.74
CA VAL A 23 -1.53 -1.43 9.29
C VAL A 23 -1.35 -0.07 8.64
N LEU A 24 -2.20 0.91 8.97
CA LEU A 24 -2.11 2.28 8.45
C LEU A 24 -0.78 2.94 8.85
N ASP A 25 -0.38 2.83 10.11
CA ASP A 25 0.87 3.39 10.62
C ASP A 25 2.06 2.75 9.91
N ALA A 26 2.09 1.42 9.80
CA ALA A 26 3.15 0.70 9.11
C ALA A 26 3.26 1.08 7.63
N LEU A 27 2.13 1.23 6.93
CA LEU A 27 2.11 1.70 5.54
C LEU A 27 2.65 3.13 5.39
N ASN A 28 2.23 4.04 6.27
CA ASN A 28 2.72 5.42 6.25
C ASN A 28 4.21 5.50 6.58
N TYR A 29 4.71 4.71 7.53
CA TYR A 29 6.14 4.66 7.83
C TYR A 29 6.94 4.15 6.62
N ALA A 30 6.52 3.05 6.00
CA ALA A 30 7.19 2.53 4.82
C ALA A 30 7.14 3.51 3.63
N ALA A 31 6.01 4.20 3.43
CA ALA A 31 5.87 5.24 2.43
C ALA A 31 6.85 6.39 2.67
N ASN A 32 6.92 6.92 3.89
CA ASN A 32 7.83 8.00 4.26
C ASN A 32 9.30 7.57 4.12
N ASP A 33 9.67 6.37 4.56
CA ASP A 33 11.04 5.86 4.42
C ASP A 33 11.48 5.82 2.94
N ILE A 34 10.59 5.41 2.03
CA ILE A 34 10.89 5.37 0.59
C ILE A 34 10.99 6.79 0.02
N LEU A 35 10.05 7.67 0.36
CA LEU A 35 10.03 9.06 -0.11
C LEU A 35 11.27 9.82 0.36
N ASP A 36 11.67 9.64 1.62
CA ASP A 36 12.87 10.24 2.18
C ASP A 36 14.14 9.68 1.54
N ALA A 37 14.20 8.37 1.28
CA ALA A 37 15.37 7.71 0.69
C ALA A 37 15.70 8.21 -0.72
N VAL A 38 14.71 8.71 -1.45
CA VAL A 38 14.89 9.24 -2.81
C VAL A 38 14.86 10.77 -2.87
N ASP A 39 14.78 11.45 -1.72
CA ASP A 39 14.56 12.90 -1.63
C ASP A 39 13.37 13.33 -2.52
N ALA A 40 12.25 12.62 -2.39
CA ALA A 40 11.06 12.89 -3.17
C ALA A 40 10.57 14.31 -2.85
N GLY A 41 10.42 15.11 -3.89
CA GLY A 41 9.77 16.41 -3.80
C GLY A 41 8.32 16.32 -3.30
N ASP A 42 7.66 17.48 -3.25
CA ASP A 42 6.33 17.59 -2.65
C ASP A 42 5.21 16.96 -3.50
N GLU A 43 5.46 16.72 -4.79
CA GLU A 43 4.48 16.23 -5.76
C GLU A 43 5.03 15.05 -6.59
N GLY A 44 4.15 14.34 -7.29
CA GLY A 44 4.49 13.29 -8.24
C GLY A 44 4.68 11.93 -7.59
N LEU A 45 5.92 11.55 -7.26
CA LEU A 45 6.18 10.26 -6.59
C LEU A 45 5.50 10.20 -5.21
N ARG A 46 5.44 11.35 -4.52
CA ARG A 46 4.70 11.47 -3.26
C ARG A 46 3.20 11.23 -3.47
N ASP A 47 2.63 11.77 -4.54
CA ASP A 47 1.20 11.57 -4.85
C ASP A 47 0.90 10.12 -5.20
N ASP A 48 1.79 9.46 -5.97
CA ASP A 48 1.68 8.04 -6.32
C ASP A 48 1.67 7.14 -5.07
N ILE A 49 2.63 7.33 -4.17
CA ILE A 49 2.73 6.55 -2.94
C ILE A 49 1.55 6.84 -2.01
N ASN A 50 1.13 8.10 -1.88
CA ASN A 50 -0.05 8.45 -1.10
C ASN A 50 -1.32 7.80 -1.67
N LEU A 51 -1.47 7.76 -3.00
CA LEU A 51 -2.61 7.12 -3.65
C LEU A 51 -2.63 5.63 -3.34
N MET A 52 -1.48 4.96 -3.39
CA MET A 52 -1.33 3.55 -3.05
C MET A 52 -1.69 3.26 -1.58
N VAL A 53 -1.22 4.08 -0.63
CA VAL A 53 -1.55 3.94 0.80
C VAL A 53 -3.05 4.10 1.04
N ASN A 54 -3.65 5.15 0.48
CA ASN A 54 -5.08 5.41 0.61
C ASN A 54 -5.93 4.30 -0.02
N ALA A 55 -5.55 3.84 -1.22
CA ALA A 55 -6.24 2.75 -1.90
C ALA A 55 -6.18 1.44 -1.11
N THR A 56 -5.03 1.11 -0.54
CA THR A 56 -4.84 -0.11 0.26
C THR A 56 -5.82 -0.16 1.44
N ILE A 57 -5.92 0.93 2.19
CA ILE A 57 -6.83 1.00 3.34
C ILE A 57 -8.30 1.02 2.90
N ALA A 58 -8.62 1.76 1.85
CA ALA A 58 -9.98 1.80 1.31
C ALA A 58 -10.45 0.42 0.84
N TYR A 59 -9.58 -0.35 0.18
CA TYR A 59 -9.89 -1.72 -0.25
C TYR A 59 -10.01 -2.68 0.93
N LEU A 60 -9.15 -2.57 1.95
CA LEU A 60 -9.27 -3.39 3.16
C LEU A 60 -10.57 -3.13 3.93
N ARG A 61 -11.06 -1.89 3.94
CA ARG A 61 -12.35 -1.52 4.55
C ARG A 61 -13.55 -1.89 3.67
N GLY A 62 -13.35 -2.12 2.38
CA GLY A 62 -14.43 -2.26 1.40
C GLY A 62 -15.13 -0.94 1.06
N ASP A 63 -14.46 0.19 1.31
CA ASP A 63 -14.98 1.54 1.06
C ASP A 63 -14.80 1.99 -0.40
N ALA A 64 -13.95 1.29 -1.14
CA ALA A 64 -13.67 1.53 -2.55
C ALA A 64 -13.52 0.19 -3.29
N SER A 65 -13.85 0.20 -4.57
CA SER A 65 -13.68 -0.96 -5.46
C SER A 65 -12.61 -0.74 -6.52
N ASP A 66 -12.26 0.51 -6.79
CA ASP A 66 -11.21 0.92 -7.72
C ASP A 66 -10.54 2.25 -7.30
N LEU A 67 -9.62 2.73 -8.12
CA LEU A 67 -8.87 3.97 -7.86
C LEU A 67 -9.68 5.24 -8.12
N ASP A 68 -10.74 5.18 -8.92
CA ASP A 68 -11.62 6.33 -9.14
C ASP A 68 -12.39 6.63 -7.85
N ASP A 69 -12.93 5.59 -7.19
CA ASP A 69 -13.54 5.69 -5.87
C ASP A 69 -12.56 6.29 -4.83
N VAL A 70 -11.30 5.85 -4.86
CA VAL A 70 -10.27 6.32 -3.92
C VAL A 70 -9.91 7.78 -4.17
N ALA A 71 -9.76 8.17 -5.44
CA ALA A 71 -9.42 9.53 -5.85
C ALA A 71 -10.50 10.52 -5.38
N GLU A 72 -11.77 10.20 -5.64
CA GLU A 72 -12.89 11.04 -5.24
C GLU A 72 -12.96 11.20 -3.71
N ARG A 73 -12.77 10.10 -2.96
CA ARG A 73 -12.92 10.11 -1.50
C ARG A 73 -11.74 10.70 -0.75
N SER A 74 -10.53 10.40 -1.20
CA SER A 74 -9.29 10.73 -0.46
C SER A 74 -8.71 12.07 -0.87
N TYR A 75 -8.95 12.50 -2.12
CA TYR A 75 -8.40 13.73 -2.68
C TYR A 75 -9.49 14.74 -3.04
N GLY A 76 -10.74 14.30 -3.24
CA GLY A 76 -11.79 15.16 -3.82
C GLY A 76 -11.54 15.47 -5.30
N GLU A 77 -10.72 14.64 -5.96
CA GLU A 77 -10.23 14.86 -7.32
C GLU A 77 -10.59 13.68 -8.22
N LYS A 78 -10.50 13.90 -9.54
CA LYS A 78 -10.57 12.81 -10.51
C LYS A 78 -9.25 12.05 -10.55
N LEU A 79 -9.30 10.74 -10.79
CA LEU A 79 -8.10 9.92 -10.94
C LEU A 79 -7.14 10.49 -11.99
N ASP A 80 -7.65 10.94 -13.14
CA ASP A 80 -6.84 11.54 -14.19
C ASP A 80 -6.03 12.76 -13.71
N THR A 81 -6.59 13.59 -12.81
CA THR A 81 -5.87 14.74 -12.22
C THR A 81 -4.64 14.26 -11.43
N ILE A 82 -4.82 13.25 -10.58
CA ILE A 82 -3.75 12.69 -9.76
C ILE A 82 -2.69 12.03 -10.65
N LEU A 83 -3.11 11.27 -11.66
CA LEU A 83 -2.20 10.64 -12.60
C LEU A 83 -1.39 11.66 -13.42
N ASP A 84 -1.94 12.84 -13.67
CA ASP A 84 -1.20 13.92 -14.34
C ASP A 84 -0.09 14.51 -13.46
N TRP A 85 -0.30 14.65 -12.14
CA TRP A 85 0.77 15.03 -11.20
C TRP A 85 1.91 14.00 -11.20
N ILE A 86 1.56 12.71 -11.15
CA ILE A 86 2.52 11.61 -11.20
C ILE A 86 3.32 11.63 -12.50
N ARG A 87 2.64 11.76 -13.64
CA ARG A 87 3.30 11.82 -14.96
C ARG A 87 4.21 13.04 -15.09
N ALA A 88 3.81 14.20 -14.56
CA ALA A 88 4.61 15.42 -14.63
C ALA A 88 5.97 15.26 -13.93
N ALA A 89 6.04 14.52 -12.83
CA ALA A 89 7.29 14.27 -12.12
C ALA A 89 8.21 13.22 -12.77
N THR A 90 7.71 12.44 -13.74
CA THR A 90 8.51 11.42 -14.45
C THR A 90 9.15 11.91 -15.75
N ARG A 91 8.95 13.17 -16.12
CA ARG A 91 9.45 13.78 -17.36
C ARG A 91 10.64 14.70 -17.09
#